data_AF-A0AAE3DMD9-F1
#
_entry.id   AF-A0AAE3DMD9-F1
#
_cell.length_a   1.000
_cell.length_b   1.000
_cell.length_c   1.000
_cell.angle_alpha   90.00
_cell.angle_beta   90.00
_cell.angle_gamma   90.00
#
_symmetry.space_group_name_H-M   'P 1'
#
loop_
_entity.id
_entity.type
_entity.pdbx_description
1 polymer ?
#
loop_
_entity_poly.entity_id
_entity_poly.type
_entity_poly.pdbx_seq_one_letter_code
_entity_poly.pdbx_strand_id
1 'polypeptide(L)'
;MLIRTFIHVLSVQKQNYTDREGNIRDSFRVTFSQDNDNIVGTIVVREDLYNSVERGKDYELFGEYRTTKSGSYIVWTSAKLASSVAKTTL
;
A
#
# COMPACT_ATOMS: atom_id res chain seq x y z
N MET A 1 15.67 -5.65 4.32
CA MET A 1 15.92 -5.57 2.86
C MET A 1 14.95 -4.55 2.28
N LEU A 2 15.42 -3.61 1.45
CA LEU A 2 14.54 -2.64 0.81
C LEU A 2 13.74 -3.31 -0.30
N ILE A 3 12.43 -3.04 -0.32
CA ILE A 3 11.50 -3.50 -1.34
C ILE A 3 10.96 -2.27 -2.06
N ARG A 4 10.90 -2.36 -3.38
CA ARG A 4 10.19 -1.39 -4.22
C ARG A 4 9.22 -2.11 -5.13
N THR A 5 8.07 -1.51 -5.40
CA THR A 5 7.09 -2.09 -6.32
C THR A 5 6.22 -1.01 -6.95
N PHE A 6 5.72 -1.25 -8.16
CA PHE A 6 4.81 -0.34 -8.85
C PHE A 6 3.38 -0.84 -8.68
N ILE A 7 2.48 0.07 -8.30
CA ILE A 7 1.07 -0.26 -8.11
C ILE A 7 0.18 0.79 -8.77
N HIS A 8 -1.00 0.36 -9.18
CA HIS A 8 -2.11 1.24 -9.49
C HIS A 8 -3.12 1.20 -8.34
N VAL A 9 -3.47 2.36 -7.77
CA VAL A 9 -4.33 2.42 -6.59
C VAL A 9 -5.80 2.34 -7.01
N LEU A 10 -6.46 1.23 -6.68
CA LEU A 10 -7.86 1.00 -6.99
C LEU A 10 -8.82 1.61 -5.95
N SER A 11 -8.42 1.61 -4.67
CA SER A 11 -9.20 2.22 -3.60
C SER A 11 -8.37 2.50 -2.36
N VAL A 12 -8.75 3.54 -1.62
CA VAL A 12 -8.24 3.84 -0.27
C VAL A 12 -9.41 3.77 0.71
N GLN A 13 -9.25 3.06 1.83
CA GLN A 13 -10.28 2.88 2.84
C GLN A 13 -9.73 3.05 4.26
N LYS A 14 -10.46 3.76 5.11
CA LYS A 14 -10.25 3.81 6.56
C LYS A 14 -11.28 2.91 7.24
N GLN A 15 -10.82 2.03 8.12
CA GLN A 15 -11.68 1.14 8.92
C GLN A 15 -11.27 1.17 10.38
N ASN A 16 -12.22 0.99 11.28
CA ASN A 16 -11.96 0.90 12.71
C ASN A 16 -11.89 -0.57 13.12
N TYR A 17 -10.97 -0.89 14.03
CA TYR A 17 -10.89 -2.21 14.65
C TYR A 17 -10.65 -2.06 16.14
N THR A 18 -11.10 -3.04 16.92
CA THR A 18 -10.80 -3.13 18.33
C THR A 18 -9.53 -3.95 18.51
N ASP A 19 -8.51 -3.38 19.16
CA ASP A 19 -7.30 -4.10 19.48
C ASP A 19 -7.51 -5.08 20.65
N ARG A 20 -6.48 -5.88 20.96
CA ARG A 20 -6.55 -6.90 22.02
C ARG A 20 -6.79 -6.30 23.41
N GLU A 21 -6.51 -5.02 23.60
CA GLU A 21 -6.69 -4.29 24.86
C GLU A 21 -8.06 -3.60 24.94
N GLY A 22 -8.88 -3.71 23.90
CA GLY A 22 -10.22 -3.11 23.84
C GLY A 22 -10.25 -1.69 23.27
N ASN A 23 -9.12 -1.15 22.82
CA ASN A 23 -9.09 0.20 22.27
C ASN A 23 -9.52 0.20 20.81
N ILE A 24 -10.30 1.22 20.42
CA ILE A 24 -10.63 1.46 19.01
C ILE A 24 -9.40 2.08 18.33
N ARG A 25 -8.95 1.42 17.26
CA ARG A 25 -7.83 1.85 16.42
C ARG A 25 -8.29 2.02 14.99
N ASP A 26 -7.62 2.91 14.27
CA ASP A 26 -7.81 3.09 12.84
C ASP A 26 -6.87 2.17 12.06
N SER A 27 -7.39 1.60 10.98
CA SER A 27 -6.69 0.79 9.99
C SER A 27 -6.84 1.44 8.62
N PHE A 28 -5.72 1.77 7.99
CA PHE A 28 -5.69 2.41 6.68
C PHE A 28 -5.32 1.37 5.62
N ARG A 29 -6.21 1.17 4.65
CA ARG A 29 -6.11 0.11 3.63
C ARG A 29 -6.01 0.72 2.25
N VAL A 30 -5.08 0.18 1.45
CA VAL A 30 -4.91 0.53 0.04
C VAL A 30 -5.06 -0.74 -0.78
N THR A 31 -6.07 -0.77 -1.65
CA THR A 31 -6.27 -1.84 -2.62
C THR A 31 -5.63 -1.44 -3.93
N PHE A 32 -4.89 -2.35 -4.53
CA PHE A 32 -4.09 -2.06 -5.70
C PHE A 32 -4.15 -3.17 -6.77
N SER A 33 -3.84 -2.77 -8.00
CA SER A 33 -3.55 -3.66 -9.12
C SER A 33 -2.08 -3.57 -9.53
N GLN A 34 -1.58 -4.67 -10.09
CA GLN A 34 -0.32 -4.76 -10.84
C GLN A 34 -0.52 -5.44 -12.20
N ASP A 35 -1.78 -5.78 -12.52
CA ASP A 35 -2.20 -6.47 -13.74
C ASP A 35 -3.50 -5.83 -14.23
N ASN A 36 -3.42 -4.88 -15.17
CA ASN A 36 -4.54 -4.32 -15.93
C ASN A 36 -5.84 -4.10 -15.12
N ASP A 37 -5.75 -3.36 -14.01
CA ASP A 37 -6.88 -3.01 -13.12
C ASP A 37 -7.55 -4.19 -12.38
N ASN A 38 -7.03 -5.41 -12.52
CA ASN A 38 -7.41 -6.53 -11.67
C ASN A 38 -6.87 -6.34 -10.26
N ILE A 39 -7.73 -6.54 -9.25
CA ILE A 39 -7.30 -6.47 -7.84
C ILE A 39 -6.24 -7.54 -7.60
N VAL A 40 -5.02 -7.10 -7.30
CA VAL A 40 -3.91 -7.99 -6.91
C VAL A 40 -3.90 -8.16 -5.40
N GLY A 41 -4.23 -7.12 -4.64
CA GLY A 41 -4.34 -7.24 -3.20
C GLY A 41 -4.69 -5.95 -2.48
N THR A 42 -4.74 -6.06 -1.14
CA THR A 42 -4.92 -4.94 -0.22
C THR A 42 -3.79 -4.94 0.79
N ILE A 43 -3.11 -3.81 0.92
CA ILE A 43 -2.09 -3.58 1.96
C ILE A 43 -2.65 -2.69 3.05
N VAL A 44 -2.22 -2.96 4.29
CA VAL A 44 -2.41 -2.05 5.41
C VAL A 44 -1.19 -1.15 5.50
N VAL A 45 -1.42 0.15 5.56
CA VAL A 45 -0.37 1.17 5.59
C VAL A 45 -0.56 2.09 6.80
N ARG A 46 0.46 2.89 7.09
CA ARG A 46 0.34 3.97 8.06
C ARG A 46 -0.46 5.14 7.46
N GLU A 47 -0.97 5.99 8.34
CA GLU A 47 -1.81 7.13 7.99
C GLU A 47 -1.11 8.13 7.05
N ASP A 48 0.18 8.38 7.28
CA ASP A 48 1.01 9.24 6.44
C ASP A 48 1.05 8.76 4.99
N LEU A 49 1.32 7.46 4.78
CA LEU A 49 1.33 6.84 3.47
C LEU A 49 -0.07 6.84 2.85
N TYR A 50 -1.11 6.51 3.62
CA TYR A 50 -2.50 6.57 3.19
C TYR A 50 -2.89 7.95 2.65
N ASN A 51 -2.52 9.01 3.37
CA ASN A 51 -2.83 10.39 2.98
C ASN A 51 -2.03 10.88 1.76
N SER A 52 -0.97 10.16 1.36
CA SER A 52 -0.12 10.51 0.20
C SER A 52 -0.52 9.82 -1.11
N VAL A 53 -1.44 8.86 -1.05
CA VAL A 53 -1.89 8.10 -2.22
C VAL A 53 -3.35 8.41 -2.54
N GLU A 54 -3.66 8.44 -3.83
CA GLU A 54 -5.01 8.70 -4.32
C GLU A 54 -5.47 7.59 -5.27
N ARG A 55 -6.78 7.34 -5.29
CA ARG A 55 -7.41 6.39 -6.22
C ARG A 55 -7.18 6.81 -7.68
N GLY A 56 -6.93 5.82 -8.53
CA GLY A 56 -6.79 5.98 -9.98
C GLY A 56 -5.39 6.46 -10.40
N LYS A 57 -4.44 6.55 -9.47
CA LYS A 57 -3.07 6.97 -9.75
C LYS A 57 -2.10 5.82 -9.56
N ASP A 58 -1.02 5.87 -10.34
CA ASP A 58 0.09 4.92 -10.28
C ASP A 58 1.18 5.43 -9.33
N TYR A 59 1.70 4.55 -8.48
CA TYR A 59 2.74 4.87 -7.51
C TYR A 59 3.85 3.82 -7.51
N GLU A 60 5.08 4.29 -7.31
CA GLU A 60 6.18 3.45 -6.84
C GLU A 60 6.12 3.44 -5.30
N LEU A 61 5.86 2.27 -4.71
CA LEU A 61 5.89 2.05 -3.28
C LEU A 61 7.28 1.61 -2.84
N PHE A 62 7.69 2.12 -1.69
CA PHE A 62 8.91 1.73 -1.00
C PHE A 62 8.56 1.14 0.37
N GLY A 63 9.26 0.08 0.72
CA GLY A 63 9.08 -0.58 2.00
C GLY A 63 10.32 -1.31 2.46
N GLU A 64 10.26 -1.75 3.71
CA GLU A 64 11.29 -2.55 4.34
C GLU A 64 10.75 -3.93 4.67
N TYR A 65 11.38 -4.95 4.11
CA TYR A 65 11.19 -6.31 4.57
C TYR A 65 11.83 -6.48 5.95
N ARG A 66 11.01 -6.86 6.93
CA ARG A 66 11.39 -7.09 8.32
C ARG A 66 11.06 -8.51 8.71
N THR A 67 11.96 -9.10 9.50
CA THR A 67 11.77 -10.43 10.10
C THR A 67 11.78 -10.27 11.61
N THR A 68 10.76 -10.81 12.25
CA THR A 68 10.63 -10.88 13.70
C THR A 68 10.55 -12.35 14.12
N LYS A 69 10.51 -12.59 15.44
CA LYS A 69 10.33 -13.94 15.99
C LYS A 69 9.01 -14.60 15.56
N SER A 70 8.01 -13.81 15.18
CA SER A 70 6.65 -14.25 14.83
C SER A 70 6.37 -14.30 13.33
N GLY A 71 7.35 -13.98 12.49
CA GLY A 71 7.21 -14.06 11.04
C GLY A 71 7.93 -12.93 10.31
N SER A 72 7.74 -12.87 8.99
CA SER A 72 8.28 -11.78 8.18
C SER A 72 7.16 -11.02 7.49
N TYR A 73 7.36 -9.72 7.35
CA TYR A 73 6.38 -8.81 6.75
C TYR A 73 7.08 -7.61 6.14
N ILE A 74 6.37 -6.89 5.26
CA ILE A 74 6.84 -5.65 4.68
C ILE A 74 6.19 -4.49 5.42
N VAL A 75 7.00 -3.52 5.82
CA VAL A 75 6.52 -2.22 6.30
C VAL A 75 6.64 -1.23 5.16
N TRP A 76 5.52 -0.81 4.60
CA TRP A 76 5.48 0.25 3.59
C TRP A 76 5.76 1.60 4.24
N THR A 77 6.69 2.36 3.66
CA THR A 77 7.24 3.59 4.25
C THR A 77 6.91 4.82 3.44
N SER A 78 6.89 4.74 2.11
CA SER A 78 6.59 5.89 1.26
C SER A 78 6.02 5.47 -0.09
N ALA A 79 5.34 6.42 -0.73
CA ALA A 79 4.88 6.32 -2.11
C ALA A 79 5.43 7.51 -2.90
N LYS A 80 5.88 7.26 -4.12
CA LYS A 80 6.21 8.28 -5.10
C LYS A 80 5.26 8.14 -6.28
N LEU A 81 4.61 9.24 -6.66
CA LEU A 81 3.75 9.24 -7.85
C LEU A 81 4.57 8.81 -9.05
N ALA A 82 4.14 7.75 -9.74
CA ALA A 82 4.81 7.30 -10.94
C ALA A 82 4.62 8.40 -12.00
N SER A 83 5.72 8.97 -12.48
CA SER A 83 5.65 9.89 -13.60
C SER A 83 5.08 9.12 -14.80
N SER A 84 4.11 9.72 -15.49
CA SER A 84 3.51 9.21 -16.73
C SER A 84 4.59 9.03 -17.81
N VAL A 85 5.37 7.95 -17.73
CA VAL A 85 6.02 7.40 -18.92
C VAL A 85 4.97 6.48 -19.50
N ALA A 86 4.39 6.96 -20.60
CA ALA A 86 3.32 6.34 -21.35
C ALA A 86 3.42 4.81 -21.33
N LYS A 87 2.28 4.15 -21.10
CA LYS A 87 2.05 2.77 -21.52
C LYS A 87 2.64 2.62 -22.92
N THR A 88 3.85 2.06 -23.01
CA THR A 88 4.42 1.68 -24.29
C THR A 88 3.76 0.35 -24.58
N THR A 89 2.61 0.44 -25.24
CA THR A 89 1.97 -0.68 -25.90
C THR A 89 3.01 -1.28 -26.86
N LEU A 90 3.47 -2.49 -26.56
CA LEU A 90 4.12 -3.36 -27.53
C LEU A 90 3.04 -4.00 -28.41
#